data_AF-A0A1C2C0N0-F1
#
_entry.id   AF-A0A1C2C0N0-F1
#
_cell.length_a   1.000
_cell.length_b   1.000
_cell.length_c   1.000
_cell.angle_alpha   90.00
_cell.angle_beta   90.00
_cell.angle_gamma   90.00
#
_symmetry.space_group_name_H-M   'P 1'
#
loop_
_entity.id
_entity.type
_entity.pdbx_description
1 polymer ?
#
loop_
_entity_poly.entity_id
_entity_poly.type
_entity_poly.pdbx_seq_one_letter_code
_entity_poly.pdbx_strand_id
1 'polypeptide(L)'
;MSDEKESNEKRLTKKSTYHHLRVHYLVITLIYAVGAFIGYEILSRPESQSTLVTLLSSGAILATFGSAIGAIGLIWQTDLHERVRLNVDILYRDILEQESPWRRWPFLPRSAKRRLLNGDQHVLKLSNPEVPLDVGTHVIRIHLPTVMQDYFDLPLFANFWPLFRFRSSAHTVFGRKKKNEKNDETGLSPSDEYMAYECMFDIWSAILKFRVSRYIIHIGSGFTIFGALLAGFYAATFV
;
A
#
# COMPACT_ATOMS: atom_id res chain seq x y z
N MET A 1 8.71 19.02 -34.30
CA MET A 1 8.74 19.63 -32.95
C MET A 1 7.63 19.14 -32.03
N SER A 2 6.52 18.62 -32.57
CA SER A 2 5.44 17.92 -31.85
C SER A 2 5.82 16.48 -31.44
N ASP A 3 6.48 15.73 -32.32
CA ASP A 3 6.82 14.31 -32.08
C ASP A 3 7.87 14.10 -30.97
N GLU A 4 8.80 15.04 -30.78
CA GLU A 4 9.78 14.99 -29.69
C GLU A 4 9.14 15.20 -28.31
N LYS A 5 8.16 16.10 -28.21
CA LYS A 5 7.41 16.34 -26.96
C LYS A 5 6.57 15.12 -26.58
N GLU A 6 5.87 14.53 -27.55
CA GLU A 6 5.04 13.33 -27.32
C GLU A 6 5.90 12.10 -26.96
N SER A 7 7.10 11.97 -27.55
CA SER A 7 8.03 10.89 -27.20
C SER A 7 8.65 11.07 -25.81
N ASN A 8 8.95 12.31 -25.41
CA ASN A 8 9.49 12.61 -24.08
C ASN A 8 8.45 12.43 -22.98
N GLU A 9 7.21 12.82 -23.22
CA GLU A 9 6.09 12.64 -22.29
C GLU A 9 5.74 11.15 -22.12
N LYS A 10 5.77 10.37 -23.22
CA LYS A 10 5.66 8.90 -23.18
C LYS A 10 6.86 8.23 -22.48
N ARG A 11 8.07 8.77 -22.54
CA ARG A 11 9.25 8.27 -21.81
C ARG A 11 9.18 8.58 -20.31
N LEU A 12 8.79 9.79 -19.93
CA LEU A 12 8.65 10.22 -18.54
C LEU A 12 7.57 9.42 -17.80
N THR A 13 6.42 9.20 -18.44
CA THR A 13 5.32 8.40 -17.87
C THR A 13 5.69 6.90 -17.75
N LYS A 14 6.39 6.34 -18.75
CA LYS A 14 6.84 4.93 -18.76
C LYS A 14 7.88 4.61 -17.67
N LYS A 15 8.70 5.60 -17.28
CA LYS A 15 9.71 5.43 -16.21
C LYS A 15 9.11 5.52 -14.80
N SER A 16 8.03 6.28 -14.64
CA SER A 16 7.39 6.54 -13.34
C SER A 16 6.63 5.32 -12.78
N THR A 17 5.92 4.56 -13.62
CA THR A 17 4.99 3.52 -13.15
C THR A 17 5.70 2.35 -12.45
N TYR A 18 6.93 2.03 -12.83
CA TYR A 18 7.70 0.94 -12.22
C TYR A 18 8.53 1.37 -11.01
N HIS A 19 8.65 2.68 -10.73
CA HIS A 19 9.53 3.17 -9.67
C HIS A 19 9.07 2.71 -8.29
N HIS A 20 7.77 2.87 -7.97
CA HIS A 20 7.23 2.51 -6.66
C HIS A 20 7.29 1.01 -6.38
N LEU A 21 7.03 0.18 -7.40
CA LEU A 21 7.08 -1.27 -7.27
C LEU A 21 8.53 -1.76 -7.07
N ARG A 22 9.50 -1.17 -7.78
CA ARG A 22 10.93 -1.45 -7.59
C ARG A 22 11.40 -1.08 -6.19
N VAL A 23 11.00 0.09 -5.68
CA VAL A 23 11.30 0.51 -4.31
C VAL A 23 10.72 -0.49 -3.31
N HIS A 24 9.48 -0.94 -3.51
CA HIS A 24 8.86 -1.95 -2.66
C HIS A 24 9.63 -3.27 -2.64
N TYR A 25 10.03 -3.79 -3.81
CA TYR A 25 10.84 -5.01 -3.88
C TYR A 25 12.22 -4.83 -3.24
N LEU A 26 12.87 -3.68 -3.43
CA LEU A 26 14.15 -3.37 -2.80
C LEU A 26 14.03 -3.40 -1.26
N VAL A 27 12.98 -2.78 -0.72
CA VAL A 27 12.71 -2.81 0.73
C VAL A 27 12.48 -4.24 1.22
N ILE A 28 11.70 -5.04 0.48
CA ILE A 28 11.50 -6.46 0.82
C ILE A 28 12.82 -7.23 0.82
N THR A 29 13.65 -7.07 -0.22
CA THR A 29 14.96 -7.74 -0.29
C THR A 29 15.85 -7.36 0.90
N LEU A 30 15.87 -6.08 1.28
CA LEU A 30 16.62 -5.60 2.44
C LEU A 30 16.10 -6.23 3.75
N ILE A 31 14.78 -6.33 3.92
CA ILE A 31 14.15 -6.99 5.07
C ILE A 31 14.59 -8.46 5.17
N TYR A 32 14.56 -9.21 4.06
CA TYR A 32 15.02 -10.60 4.06
C TYR A 32 16.53 -10.70 4.31
N ALA A 33 17.34 -9.79 3.78
CA ALA A 33 18.78 -9.76 4.05
C ALA A 33 19.09 -9.53 5.54
N VAL A 34 18.37 -8.60 6.18
CA VAL A 34 18.47 -8.37 7.63
C VAL A 34 18.01 -9.60 8.42
N GLY A 35 16.90 -10.24 8.02
CA GLY A 35 16.43 -11.47 8.63
C GLY A 35 17.45 -12.61 8.54
N ALA A 36 18.09 -12.77 7.38
CA ALA A 36 19.16 -13.75 7.17
C ALA A 36 20.39 -13.44 8.04
N PHE A 37 20.81 -12.17 8.09
CA PHE A 37 21.93 -11.73 8.90
C PHE A 37 21.70 -12.01 10.39
N ILE A 38 20.54 -11.66 10.93
CA ILE A 38 20.18 -11.94 12.33
C ILE A 38 20.15 -13.44 12.58
N GLY A 39 19.52 -14.22 11.69
CA GLY A 39 19.49 -15.67 11.82
C GLY A 39 20.88 -16.30 11.82
N TYR A 40 21.77 -15.81 10.95
CA TYR A 40 23.17 -16.22 10.90
C TYR A 40 23.91 -15.89 12.19
N GLU A 41 23.84 -14.65 12.67
CA GLU A 41 24.50 -14.19 13.91
C GLU A 41 24.05 -14.95 15.17
N ILE A 42 22.79 -15.40 15.21
CA ILE A 42 22.28 -16.18 16.35
C ILE A 42 22.78 -17.63 16.27
N LEU A 43 22.68 -18.26 15.10
CA LEU A 43 22.99 -19.68 14.92
C LEU A 43 24.49 -19.97 14.72
N SER A 44 25.31 -18.96 14.39
CA SER A 44 26.77 -19.07 14.31
C SER A 44 27.44 -19.04 15.68
N ARG A 45 26.72 -18.66 16.74
CA ARG A 45 27.30 -18.57 18.08
C ARG A 45 27.69 -19.96 18.62
N PRO A 46 28.85 -20.08 19.30
CA PRO A 46 29.32 -21.35 19.85
C PRO A 46 28.31 -21.99 20.82
N GLU A 47 27.58 -21.18 21.58
CA GLU A 47 26.55 -21.64 22.51
C GLU A 47 25.42 -22.39 21.78
N SER A 48 25.00 -21.87 20.63
CA SER A 48 23.96 -22.50 19.81
C SER A 48 24.45 -23.79 19.15
N GLN A 49 25.75 -23.88 18.85
CA GLN A 49 26.39 -25.05 18.24
C GLN A 49 27.01 -26.00 19.27
N SER A 50 26.67 -25.88 20.55
CA SER A 50 27.23 -26.77 21.58
C SER A 50 26.76 -28.22 21.43
N THR A 51 25.49 -28.42 21.08
CA THR A 51 24.90 -29.72 20.78
C THR A 51 23.90 -29.62 19.63
N LEU A 52 23.60 -30.74 18.98
CA LEU A 52 22.55 -30.80 17.96
C LEU A 52 21.19 -30.34 18.52
N VAL A 53 20.88 -30.70 19.76
CA VAL A 53 19.61 -30.34 20.42
C VAL A 53 19.52 -28.84 20.65
N THR A 54 20.58 -28.20 21.14
CA THR A 54 20.59 -26.74 21.34
C THR A 54 20.47 -25.99 20.02
N LEU A 55 21.12 -26.46 18.97
CA LEU A 55 21.04 -25.86 17.64
C LEU A 55 19.61 -25.91 17.07
N LEU A 56 19.01 -27.10 17.10
CA LEU A 56 17.64 -27.29 16.61
C LEU A 56 16.63 -26.51 17.45
N SER A 57 16.84 -26.42 18.77
CA SER A 57 16.00 -25.63 19.66
C SER A 57 16.08 -24.13 19.36
N SER A 58 17.29 -23.58 19.19
CA SER A 58 17.48 -22.18 18.79
C SER A 58 16.84 -21.87 17.44
N GLY A 59 17.00 -22.76 16.45
CA GLY A 59 16.36 -22.65 15.14
C GLY A 59 14.83 -22.67 15.24
N ALA A 60 14.28 -23.58 16.03
CA ALA A 60 12.84 -23.68 16.27
C ALA A 60 12.28 -22.43 16.96
N ILE A 61 12.96 -21.92 18.00
CA ILE A 61 12.56 -20.67 18.68
C ILE A 61 12.51 -19.51 17.69
N LEU A 62 13.54 -19.34 16.87
CA LEU A 62 13.57 -18.29 15.86
C LEU A 62 12.42 -18.46 14.85
N ALA A 63 12.14 -19.71 14.46
CA ALA A 63 11.08 -20.00 13.51
C ALA A 63 9.68 -19.72 14.06
N THR A 64 9.41 -20.11 15.30
CA THR A 64 8.16 -19.85 16.02
C THR A 64 7.97 -18.36 16.31
N PHE A 65 9.04 -17.66 16.68
CA PHE A 65 8.98 -16.21 16.88
C PHE A 65 8.69 -15.48 15.57
N GLY A 66 9.35 -15.89 14.48
CA GLY A 66 9.07 -15.38 13.13
C GLY A 66 7.62 -15.59 12.71
N SER A 67 7.06 -16.78 12.95
CA SER A 67 5.68 -17.08 12.57
C SER A 67 4.67 -16.30 13.41
N ALA A 68 4.94 -16.07 14.69
CA ALA A 68 4.13 -15.21 15.55
C ALA A 68 4.10 -13.75 15.07
N ILE A 69 5.26 -13.19 14.71
CA ILE A 69 5.34 -11.85 14.10
C ILE A 69 4.55 -11.80 12.79
N GLY A 70 4.71 -12.83 11.94
CA GLY A 70 3.98 -12.96 10.69
C GLY A 70 2.46 -12.98 10.89
N ALA A 71 1.99 -13.72 11.90
CA ALA A 71 0.57 -13.81 12.24
C ALA A 71 0.00 -12.47 12.73
N ILE A 72 0.72 -11.75 13.60
CA ILE A 72 0.31 -10.40 14.04
C ILE A 72 0.22 -9.45 12.84
N GLY A 73 1.22 -9.47 11.96
CA GLY A 73 1.22 -8.67 10.74
C GLY A 73 0.03 -8.99 9.83
N LEU A 74 -0.34 -10.27 9.71
CA LEU A 74 -1.48 -10.72 8.91
C LEU A 74 -2.81 -10.25 9.49
N ILE A 75 -3.03 -10.41 10.80
CA ILE A 75 -4.24 -9.94 11.48
C ILE A 75 -4.38 -8.43 11.28
N TRP A 76 -3.28 -7.69 11.48
CA TRP A 76 -3.27 -6.24 11.31
C TRP A 76 -3.55 -5.82 9.86
N GLN A 77 -2.98 -6.56 8.88
CA GLN A 77 -3.24 -6.31 7.47
C GLN A 77 -4.72 -6.52 7.10
N THR A 78 -5.35 -7.58 7.61
CA THR A 78 -6.76 -7.89 7.34
C THR A 78 -7.68 -6.82 7.92
N ASP A 79 -7.48 -6.43 9.19
CA ASP A 79 -8.24 -5.36 9.85
C ASP A 79 -8.17 -4.04 9.05
N LEU A 80 -6.96 -3.64 8.63
CA LEU A 80 -6.78 -2.43 7.83
C LEU A 80 -7.45 -2.52 6.45
N HIS A 81 -7.46 -3.70 5.83
CA HIS A 81 -8.15 -3.89 4.56
C HIS A 81 -9.67 -3.74 4.70
N GLU A 82 -10.24 -4.35 5.74
CA GLU A 82 -11.67 -4.26 6.03
C GLU A 82 -12.07 -2.82 6.34
N ARG A 83 -11.27 -2.09 7.12
CA ARG A 83 -11.48 -0.67 7.39
C ARG A 83 -11.49 0.18 6.13
N VAL A 84 -10.55 -0.03 5.21
CA VAL A 84 -10.56 0.67 3.92
C VAL A 84 -11.82 0.33 3.13
N ARG A 85 -12.21 -0.95 3.09
CA ARG A 85 -13.42 -1.38 2.36
C ARG A 85 -14.67 -0.72 2.91
N LEU A 86 -14.79 -0.65 4.23
CA LEU A 86 -15.92 -0.02 4.93
C LEU A 86 -15.95 1.48 4.66
N ASN A 87 -14.82 2.18 4.80
CA ASN A 87 -14.75 3.62 4.52
C ASN A 87 -15.06 3.97 3.07
N VAL A 88 -14.59 3.15 2.11
CA VAL A 88 -14.93 3.33 0.69
C VAL A 88 -16.42 3.16 0.45
N ASP A 89 -17.06 2.20 1.13
CA ASP A 89 -18.52 2.00 1.03
C ASP A 89 -19.30 3.18 1.63
N ILE A 90 -18.91 3.66 2.82
CA ILE A 90 -19.48 4.87 3.46
C ILE A 90 -19.32 6.08 2.55
N LEU A 91 -18.13 6.29 1.98
CA LEU A 91 -17.87 7.43 1.10
C LEU A 91 -18.82 7.43 -0.10
N TYR A 92 -18.99 6.29 -0.77
CA TYR A 92 -19.85 6.22 -1.95
C TYR A 92 -21.34 6.28 -1.64
N ARG A 93 -21.79 5.54 -0.63
CA ARG A 93 -23.21 5.35 -0.34
C ARG A 93 -23.78 6.46 0.52
N ASP A 94 -23.05 6.86 1.55
CA ASP A 94 -23.59 7.75 2.59
C ASP A 94 -23.22 9.20 2.34
N ILE A 95 -22.02 9.47 1.80
CA ILE A 95 -21.50 10.84 1.63
C ILE A 95 -21.71 11.36 0.21
N LEU A 96 -21.35 10.57 -0.80
CA LEU A 96 -21.49 10.95 -2.21
C LEU A 96 -22.87 10.58 -2.80
N GLU A 97 -23.69 9.83 -2.06
CA GLU A 97 -25.04 9.38 -2.45
C GLU A 97 -25.09 8.78 -3.87
N GLN A 98 -24.05 8.02 -4.26
CA GLN A 98 -23.97 7.42 -5.59
C GLN A 98 -24.70 6.07 -5.64
N GLU A 99 -25.73 5.97 -6.49
CA GLU A 99 -26.48 4.73 -6.70
C GLU A 99 -25.61 3.59 -7.24
N SER A 100 -24.60 3.91 -8.06
CA SER A 100 -23.69 2.93 -8.67
C SER A 100 -22.23 3.24 -8.31
N PRO A 101 -21.70 2.68 -7.21
CA PRO A 101 -20.31 2.93 -6.82
C PRO A 101 -19.33 2.38 -7.85
N TRP A 102 -18.42 3.21 -8.32
CA TRP A 102 -17.37 2.76 -9.23
C TRP A 102 -16.44 1.78 -8.51
N ARG A 103 -16.19 0.62 -9.12
CA ARG A 103 -15.25 -0.39 -8.61
C ARG A 103 -14.35 -0.87 -9.72
N ARG A 104 -13.04 -0.85 -9.47
CA ARG A 104 -12.06 -1.46 -10.38
C ARG A 104 -12.28 -2.97 -10.41
N TRP A 105 -12.26 -3.56 -11.60
CA TRP A 105 -12.22 -5.01 -11.73
C TRP A 105 -10.82 -5.54 -11.40
N PRO A 106 -10.65 -6.41 -10.39
CA PRO A 106 -9.33 -6.84 -9.94
C PRO A 106 -8.50 -7.57 -11.02
N PHE A 107 -9.17 -8.22 -11.97
CA PHE A 107 -8.54 -8.97 -13.06
C PHE A 107 -8.05 -8.08 -14.21
N LEU A 108 -8.44 -6.80 -14.26
CA LEU A 108 -7.97 -5.87 -15.28
C LEU A 108 -6.63 -5.23 -14.86
N PRO A 109 -5.56 -5.42 -15.64
CA PRO A 109 -4.28 -4.77 -15.37
C PRO A 109 -4.42 -3.26 -15.55
N ARG A 110 -3.78 -2.48 -14.66
CA ARG A 110 -3.82 -1.01 -14.72
C ARG A 110 -3.22 -0.46 -16.00
N SER A 111 -2.16 -1.10 -16.50
CA SER A 111 -1.57 -0.78 -17.79
C SER A 111 -1.20 -2.07 -18.51
N ALA A 112 -1.70 -2.24 -19.74
CA ALA A 112 -1.31 -3.35 -20.60
C ALA A 112 -0.99 -2.85 -22.00
N LYS A 113 0.02 -3.44 -22.61
CA LYS A 113 0.34 -3.23 -24.02
C LYS A 113 0.18 -4.56 -24.72
N ARG A 114 -0.70 -4.61 -25.72
CA ARG A 114 -0.90 -5.80 -26.55
C ARG A 114 -0.63 -5.45 -27.99
N ARG A 115 0.11 -6.31 -28.68
CA ARG A 115 0.26 -6.22 -30.12
C ARG A 115 -0.87 -7.03 -30.75
N LEU A 116 -1.67 -6.37 -31.57
CA LEU A 116 -2.74 -6.99 -32.33
C LEU A 116 -2.15 -7.79 -33.49
N LEU A 117 -2.92 -8.75 -34.02
CA LEU A 117 -2.51 -9.57 -35.17
C LEU A 117 -2.21 -8.71 -36.42
N ASN A 118 -2.82 -7.53 -36.51
CA ASN A 118 -2.60 -6.56 -37.59
C ASN A 118 -1.31 -5.74 -37.43
N GLY A 119 -0.50 -6.01 -36.39
CA GLY A 119 0.73 -5.28 -36.10
C GLY A 119 0.55 -4.06 -35.20
N ASP A 120 -0.67 -3.57 -35.04
CA ASP A 120 -1.02 -2.41 -34.20
C ASP A 120 -0.74 -2.65 -32.71
N GLN A 121 -0.38 -1.59 -31.98
CA GLN A 121 -0.19 -1.63 -30.54
C GLN A 121 -1.39 -1.03 -29.82
N HIS A 122 -2.11 -1.86 -29.07
CA HIS A 122 -3.17 -1.42 -28.17
C HIS A 122 -2.60 -1.16 -26.78
N VAL A 123 -2.73 0.07 -26.29
CA VAL A 123 -2.31 0.47 -24.94
C VAL A 123 -3.55 0.72 -24.09
N LEU A 124 -3.79 -0.18 -23.14
CA LEU A 124 -4.83 0.00 -22.14
C LEU A 124 -4.25 0.71 -20.92
N LYS A 125 -4.89 1.78 -20.45
CA LYS A 125 -4.58 2.45 -19.19
C LYS A 125 -5.87 2.69 -18.42
N LEU A 126 -5.99 2.09 -17.23
CA LEU A 126 -7.12 2.29 -16.33
C LEU A 126 -6.75 3.37 -15.31
N SER A 127 -7.63 4.36 -15.13
CA SER A 127 -7.51 5.36 -14.06
C SER A 127 -8.64 5.18 -13.05
N ASN A 128 -8.33 5.40 -11.78
CA ASN A 128 -9.34 5.43 -10.72
C ASN A 128 -10.05 6.79 -10.73
N PRO A 129 -11.29 6.87 -10.21
CA PRO A 129 -11.98 8.14 -10.04
C PRO A 129 -11.21 9.01 -9.05
N GLU A 130 -11.23 10.31 -9.33
CA GLU A 130 -10.71 11.33 -8.44
C GLU A 130 -11.88 11.96 -7.68
N VAL A 131 -11.74 12.07 -6.37
CA VAL A 131 -12.70 12.77 -5.51
C VAL A 131 -12.19 14.20 -5.31
N PRO A 132 -12.94 15.22 -5.78
CA PRO A 132 -12.61 16.61 -5.50
C PRO A 132 -13.00 16.95 -4.06
N LEU A 133 -12.08 17.54 -3.30
CA LEU A 133 -12.27 17.96 -1.91
C LEU A 133 -11.81 19.41 -1.77
N ASP A 134 -12.67 20.30 -1.27
CA ASP A 134 -12.24 21.66 -0.93
C ASP A 134 -11.54 21.70 0.42
N VAL A 135 -10.30 22.18 0.42
CA VAL A 135 -9.51 22.41 1.65
C VAL A 135 -9.55 23.86 2.12
N GLY A 136 -10.41 24.68 1.51
CA GLY A 136 -10.70 26.08 1.86
C GLY A 136 -9.88 27.11 1.11
N THR A 137 -8.72 26.69 0.60
CA THR A 137 -7.86 27.54 -0.23
C THR A 137 -7.98 27.18 -1.71
N HIS A 138 -8.21 25.92 -2.01
CA HIS A 138 -8.36 25.35 -3.35
C HIS A 138 -8.99 23.96 -3.23
N VAL A 139 -9.43 23.40 -4.35
CA VAL A 139 -9.90 22.02 -4.43
C VAL A 139 -8.74 21.08 -4.76
N ILE A 140 -8.53 20.08 -3.91
CA ILE A 140 -7.60 18.98 -4.17
C ILE A 140 -8.36 17.81 -4.81
N ARG A 141 -7.71 17.09 -5.72
CA ARG A 141 -8.27 15.90 -6.36
C ARG A 141 -7.46 14.68 -5.97
N ILE A 142 -8.10 13.75 -5.28
CA ILE A 142 -7.42 12.58 -4.72
C ILE A 142 -8.01 11.32 -5.34
N HIS A 143 -7.14 10.40 -5.76
CA HIS A 143 -7.60 9.14 -6.32
C HIS A 143 -8.24 8.27 -5.24
N LEU A 144 -9.36 7.62 -5.56
CA LEU A 144 -10.00 6.68 -4.64
C LEU A 144 -9.54 5.24 -4.93
N PRO A 145 -8.87 4.57 -3.97
CA PRO A 145 -8.54 3.16 -4.08
C PRO A 145 -9.79 2.31 -3.84
N THR A 146 -10.08 1.36 -4.72
CA THR A 146 -11.28 0.50 -4.59
C THR A 146 -10.95 -0.98 -4.47
N VAL A 147 -9.75 -1.37 -4.92
CA VAL A 147 -9.25 -2.74 -4.80
C VAL A 147 -7.89 -2.75 -4.11
N MET A 148 -7.54 -3.87 -3.50
CA MET A 148 -6.26 -4.02 -2.79
C MET A 148 -5.04 -3.77 -3.70
N GLN A 149 -5.12 -4.07 -5.01
CA GLN A 149 -4.05 -3.77 -5.96
C GLN A 149 -3.76 -2.25 -6.06
N ASP A 150 -4.78 -1.41 -5.88
CA ASP A 150 -4.61 0.05 -5.91
C ASP A 150 -3.71 0.55 -4.78
N TYR A 151 -3.60 -0.22 -3.69
CA TYR A 151 -2.78 0.15 -2.55
C TYR A 151 -1.31 0.20 -2.91
N PHE A 152 -0.87 -0.48 -3.96
CA PHE A 152 0.50 -0.46 -4.48
C PHE A 152 0.62 0.28 -5.80
N ASP A 153 -0.42 0.21 -6.64
CA ASP A 153 -0.43 0.83 -7.97
C ASP A 153 -0.56 2.37 -7.91
N LEU A 154 -1.25 2.92 -6.91
CA LEU A 154 -1.43 4.37 -6.78
C LEU A 154 -0.24 5.03 -6.04
N PRO A 155 0.10 6.29 -6.37
CA PRO A 155 1.16 7.00 -5.68
C PRO A 155 0.71 7.38 -4.26
N LEU A 156 1.08 6.55 -3.29
CA LEU A 156 0.68 6.67 -1.88
C LEU A 156 0.94 8.07 -1.32
N PHE A 157 2.19 8.52 -1.38
CA PHE A 157 2.58 9.80 -0.79
C PHE A 157 1.97 10.98 -1.53
N ALA A 158 1.75 10.89 -2.85
CA ALA A 158 1.11 11.96 -3.60
C ALA A 158 -0.36 12.16 -3.21
N ASN A 159 -1.06 11.09 -2.80
CA ASN A 159 -2.45 11.18 -2.34
C ASN A 159 -2.54 11.45 -0.83
N PHE A 160 -1.66 10.86 -0.02
CA PHE A 160 -1.66 11.00 1.43
C PHE A 160 -1.14 12.37 1.90
N TRP A 161 -0.05 12.88 1.31
CA TRP A 161 0.60 14.09 1.81
C TRP A 161 -0.26 15.36 1.72
N PRO A 162 -1.01 15.61 0.63
CA PRO A 162 -1.93 16.75 0.58
C PRO A 162 -3.03 16.66 1.64
N LEU A 163 -3.59 15.46 1.86
CA LEU A 163 -4.59 15.20 2.91
C LEU A 163 -4.00 15.38 4.32
N PHE A 164 -2.73 15.07 4.53
CA PHE A 164 -2.09 15.33 5.82
C PHE A 164 -1.81 16.83 6.02
N ARG A 165 -1.25 17.49 5.00
CA ARG A 165 -0.80 18.89 5.04
C ARG A 165 -1.97 19.86 5.23
N PHE A 166 -3.08 19.65 4.55
CA PHE A 166 -4.20 20.59 4.54
C PHE A 166 -5.31 20.25 5.54
N ARG A 167 -5.05 19.35 6.50
CA ARG A 167 -6.06 18.89 7.46
C ARG A 167 -6.60 20.02 8.33
N SER A 168 -5.71 20.88 8.83
CA SER A 168 -6.12 22.06 9.61
C SER A 168 -6.95 23.04 8.77
N SER A 169 -6.59 23.22 7.51
CA SER A 169 -7.31 24.11 6.60
C SER A 169 -8.71 23.59 6.32
N ALA A 170 -8.87 22.30 6.00
CA ALA A 170 -10.16 21.65 5.79
C ALA A 170 -11.09 21.79 7.02
N HIS A 171 -10.56 21.65 8.23
CA HIS A 171 -11.35 21.85 9.46
C HIS A 171 -11.88 23.29 9.61
N THR A 172 -11.13 24.29 9.13
CA THR A 172 -11.60 25.70 9.18
C THR A 172 -12.69 26.01 8.15
N VAL A 173 -12.80 25.24 7.07
CA VAL A 173 -13.85 25.40 6.05
C VAL A 173 -15.23 25.14 6.63
N PHE A 174 -15.34 24.07 7.41
CA PHE A 174 -16.58 23.69 8.09
C PHE A 174 -17.17 24.82 8.93
N GLY A 175 -16.32 25.62 9.59
CA GLY A 175 -16.75 26.75 10.41
C GLY A 175 -17.00 28.06 9.65
N ARG A 176 -16.50 28.20 8.42
CA ARG A 176 -16.55 29.46 7.64
C ARG A 176 -17.65 29.47 6.58
N LYS A 177 -17.96 28.34 5.95
CA LYS A 177 -18.97 28.27 4.89
C LYS A 177 -20.39 28.20 5.48
N LYS A 178 -21.37 28.75 4.75
CA LYS A 178 -22.78 28.64 5.12
C LYS A 178 -23.25 27.20 4.93
N LYS A 179 -23.91 26.62 5.94
CA LYS A 179 -24.29 25.20 5.99
C LYS A 179 -25.10 24.68 4.79
N ASN A 180 -25.85 25.55 4.10
CA ASN A 180 -26.73 25.15 2.99
C ASN A 180 -26.16 25.47 1.60
N GLU A 181 -24.96 26.04 1.53
CA GLU A 181 -24.34 26.41 0.27
C GLU A 181 -23.46 25.26 -0.21
N LYS A 182 -23.95 24.54 -1.23
CA LYS A 182 -23.18 23.50 -1.90
C LYS A 182 -22.05 24.15 -2.67
N ASN A 183 -20.88 23.52 -2.61
CA ASN A 183 -19.74 23.97 -3.40
C ASN A 183 -19.95 23.62 -4.87
N ASP A 184 -19.79 24.58 -5.78
CA ASP A 184 -20.02 24.39 -7.22
C ASP A 184 -19.08 23.33 -7.83
N GLU A 185 -17.89 23.13 -7.26
CA GLU A 185 -16.90 22.17 -7.77
C GLU A 185 -17.07 20.74 -7.21
N THR A 186 -17.59 20.59 -5.99
CA THR A 186 -17.73 19.26 -5.34
C THR A 186 -19.17 18.78 -5.26
N GLY A 187 -20.15 19.67 -5.37
CA GLY A 187 -21.58 19.36 -5.24
C GLY A 187 -22.02 18.99 -3.82
N LEU A 188 -21.10 19.06 -2.84
CA LEU A 188 -21.32 18.64 -1.46
C LEU A 188 -21.64 19.82 -0.55
N SER A 189 -22.39 19.53 0.52
CA SER A 189 -22.55 20.49 1.62
C SER A 189 -21.25 20.60 2.42
N PRO A 190 -21.01 21.70 3.17
CA PRO A 190 -19.78 21.84 3.96
C PRO A 190 -19.60 20.74 5.02
N SER A 191 -20.68 20.14 5.55
CA SER A 191 -20.58 19.00 6.46
C SER A 191 -20.13 17.74 5.74
N ASP A 192 -20.73 17.45 4.59
CA ASP A 192 -20.44 16.23 3.82
C ASP A 192 -19.04 16.32 3.21
N GLU A 193 -18.60 17.51 2.82
CA GLU A 193 -17.24 17.79 2.34
C GLU A 193 -16.19 17.53 3.44
N TYR A 194 -16.47 17.95 4.68
CA TYR A 194 -15.60 17.63 5.82
C TYR A 194 -15.59 16.12 6.15
N MET A 195 -16.76 15.47 6.12
CA MET A 195 -16.85 14.02 6.33
C MET A 195 -16.14 13.25 5.23
N ALA A 196 -16.28 13.66 3.97
CA ALA A 196 -15.57 13.10 2.82
C ALA A 196 -14.06 13.22 3.01
N TYR A 197 -13.61 14.39 3.48
CA TYR A 197 -12.20 14.65 3.74
C TYR A 197 -11.61 13.72 4.81
N GLU A 198 -12.25 13.63 5.98
CA GLU A 198 -11.79 12.76 7.07
C GLU A 198 -11.86 11.28 6.67
N CYS A 199 -12.90 10.88 5.91
CA CYS A 199 -13.01 9.52 5.35
C CYS A 199 -11.86 9.22 4.38
N MET A 200 -11.56 10.13 3.46
CA MET A 200 -10.44 10.00 2.51
C MET A 200 -9.08 9.97 3.22
N PHE A 201 -8.91 10.80 4.25
CA PHE A 201 -7.71 10.76 5.08
C PHE A 201 -7.54 9.42 5.78
N ASP A 202 -8.62 8.87 6.36
CA ASP A 202 -8.58 7.59 7.05
C ASP A 202 -8.30 6.42 6.09
N ILE A 203 -8.89 6.44 4.88
CA ILE A 203 -8.58 5.46 3.81
C ILE A 203 -7.09 5.47 3.50
N TRP A 204 -6.50 6.63 3.20
CA TRP A 204 -5.10 6.72 2.82
C TRP A 204 -4.14 6.43 3.98
N SER A 205 -4.53 6.79 5.21
CA SER A 205 -3.80 6.43 6.44
C SER A 205 -3.82 4.92 6.68
N ALA A 206 -4.96 4.26 6.51
CA ALA A 206 -5.10 2.82 6.64
C ALA A 206 -4.28 2.08 5.56
N ILE A 207 -4.23 2.59 4.33
CA ILE A 207 -3.38 2.02 3.25
C ILE A 207 -1.89 2.17 3.57
N LEU A 208 -1.47 3.31 4.14
CA LEU A 208 -0.09 3.48 4.60
C LEU A 208 0.27 2.43 5.66
N LYS A 209 -0.58 2.28 6.69
CA LYS A 209 -0.42 1.25 7.73
C LYS A 209 -0.45 -0.17 7.15
N PHE A 210 -1.26 -0.42 6.12
CA PHE A 210 -1.37 -1.71 5.45
C PHE A 210 -0.06 -2.09 4.76
N ARG A 211 0.62 -1.12 4.13
CA ARG A 211 1.94 -1.38 3.55
C ARG A 211 2.97 -1.71 4.64
N VAL A 212 2.89 -1.05 5.79
CA VAL A 212 3.76 -1.33 6.95
C VAL A 212 3.50 -2.72 7.52
N SER A 213 2.24 -3.11 7.73
CA SER A 213 1.91 -4.45 8.24
C SER A 213 2.42 -5.56 7.31
N ARG A 214 2.36 -5.35 5.99
CA ARG A 214 2.93 -6.28 5.02
C ARG A 214 4.46 -6.44 5.17
N TYR A 215 5.19 -5.38 5.50
CA TYR A 215 6.62 -5.48 5.79
C TYR A 215 6.89 -6.28 7.07
N ILE A 216 6.03 -6.17 8.09
CA ILE A 216 6.12 -6.98 9.31
C ILE A 216 5.92 -8.46 9.00
N ILE A 217 4.98 -8.81 8.12
CA ILE A 217 4.81 -10.19 7.65
C ILE A 217 6.10 -10.71 6.99
N HIS A 218 6.75 -9.90 6.17
CA HIS A 218 8.02 -10.28 5.54
C HIS A 218 9.17 -10.44 6.55
N ILE A 219 9.23 -9.60 7.59
CA ILE A 219 10.18 -9.76 8.70
C ILE A 219 9.96 -11.11 9.39
N GLY A 220 8.72 -11.41 9.78
CA GLY A 220 8.38 -12.68 10.42
C GLY A 220 8.70 -13.89 9.53
N SER A 221 8.32 -13.82 8.25
CA SER A 221 8.62 -14.86 7.26
C SER A 221 10.13 -15.07 7.09
N GLY A 222 10.92 -13.99 7.11
CA GLY A 222 12.38 -14.05 7.06
C GLY A 222 12.96 -14.86 8.22
N PHE A 223 12.56 -14.55 9.46
CA PHE A 223 13.00 -15.31 10.64
C PHE A 223 12.58 -16.77 10.59
N THR A 224 11.37 -17.07 10.13
CA THR A 224 10.90 -18.46 9.97
C THR A 224 11.72 -19.24 8.96
N ILE A 225 11.92 -18.68 7.77
CA ILE A 225 12.65 -19.37 6.69
C ILE A 225 14.12 -19.53 7.05
N PHE A 226 14.79 -18.45 7.44
CA PHE A 226 16.23 -18.51 7.71
C PHE A 226 16.54 -19.27 9.00
N GLY A 227 15.70 -19.18 10.03
CA GLY A 227 15.86 -19.99 11.24
C GLY A 227 15.79 -21.49 10.95
N ALA A 228 14.81 -21.93 10.16
CA ALA A 228 14.69 -23.33 9.77
C ALA A 228 15.83 -23.79 8.85
N LEU A 229 16.16 -23.00 7.82
CA LEU A 229 17.18 -23.36 6.83
C LEU A 229 18.58 -23.41 7.43
N LEU A 230 18.97 -22.38 8.20
CA LEU A 230 20.31 -22.33 8.80
C LEU A 230 20.49 -23.40 9.88
N ALA A 231 19.46 -23.64 10.72
CA ALA A 231 19.52 -24.71 11.70
C ALA A 231 19.65 -26.09 11.01
N GLY A 232 18.91 -26.32 9.92
CA GLY A 232 19.06 -27.54 9.11
C GLY A 232 20.44 -27.68 8.46
N PHE A 233 20.98 -26.59 7.91
CA PHE A 233 22.32 -26.57 7.32
C PHE A 233 23.41 -26.89 8.35
N TYR A 234 23.40 -26.23 9.50
CA TYR A 234 24.37 -26.51 10.57
C TYR A 234 24.16 -27.89 11.18
N ALA A 235 22.92 -28.37 11.31
CA ALA A 235 22.64 -29.71 11.81
C ALA A 235 23.24 -30.80 10.91
N ALA A 236 23.25 -30.59 9.59
CA ALA A 236 23.88 -31.51 8.64
C ALA A 236 25.41 -31.60 8.82
N THR A 237 26.06 -30.62 9.46
CA THR A 237 27.50 -30.68 9.79
C THR A 237 27.81 -31.46 11.07
N PHE A 238 26.80 -31.77 11.88
CA PHE A 238 26.92 -32.63 13.07
C PHE A 238 26.78 -34.13 12.74
N VAL A 239 26.26 -34.47 11.55
CA VAL A 239 26.10 -35.83 11.04
C VAL A 239 27.33 -36.23 10.24
#